data_AF-A0A3C1D790-F1
#
_entry.id   AF-A0A3C1D790-F1
#
_cell.length_a   1.000
_cell.length_b   1.000
_cell.length_c   1.000
_cell.angle_alpha   90.00
_cell.angle_beta   90.00
_cell.angle_gamma   90.00
#
_symmetry.space_group_name_H-M   'P 1'
#
loop_
_entity.id
_entity.type
_entity.pdbx_description
1 polymer ?
#
loop_
_entity_poly.entity_id
_entity_poly.type
_entity_poly.pdbx_seq_one_letter_code
_entity_poly.pdbx_strand_id
1 'polypeptide(L)'
;MSTLSSPAPLTPLAPAEIAASVEVSAAWLALKSAAEALHPLQAADGSIPDAAHHAAAREHVGAIMRAVEELAPAFPHDSDYLNALTRDFNRWVESGFGIPDFLDSLVEFQPQRQRVDGIRHLVVFPMYTQNGSRQRHVEAVLVEAIWPEFVAELESTDYGNALFVSLRLIDFTSGYDTNSAVLFPETVAMREIPTFTWGGIFQDREAARYRRVVRAAAEITKLDLPADAARMLDDAALAERTFVMWDLIHDRTHMRGDLP
;
A
#
# COMPACT_ATOMS: atom_id res chain seq x y z
N MET A 1 -3.75 -52.17 -24.92
CA MET A 1 -3.72 -51.59 -23.56
C MET A 1 -2.81 -50.38 -23.60
N SER A 2 -3.37 -49.18 -23.81
CA SER A 2 -2.63 -47.92 -23.68
C SER A 2 -2.73 -47.45 -22.23
N THR A 3 -1.60 -47.35 -21.56
CA THR A 3 -1.50 -46.77 -20.22
C THR A 3 -1.52 -45.25 -20.35
N LEU A 4 -2.62 -44.62 -19.92
CA LEU A 4 -2.71 -43.19 -19.70
C LEU A 4 -1.79 -42.83 -18.54
N SER A 5 -0.79 -41.98 -18.80
CA SER A 5 0.06 -41.40 -17.78
C SER A 5 -0.75 -40.33 -17.03
N SER A 6 -0.90 -40.49 -15.71
CA SER A 6 -1.48 -39.43 -14.87
C SER A 6 -0.65 -38.15 -14.95
N PRO A 7 -1.29 -36.96 -14.96
CA PRO A 7 -0.56 -35.71 -14.84
C PRO A 7 0.11 -35.62 -13.48
N ALA A 8 1.32 -35.04 -13.45
CA ALA A 8 2.05 -34.75 -12.23
C ALA A 8 1.25 -33.77 -11.34
N PRO A 9 1.35 -33.87 -10.00
CA PRO A 9 0.71 -32.91 -9.11
C PRO A 9 1.27 -31.51 -9.35
N LEU A 10 0.38 -30.52 -9.46
CA LEU A 10 0.73 -29.11 -9.59
C LEU A 10 1.44 -28.66 -8.31
N THR A 11 2.66 -28.13 -8.45
CA THR A 11 3.38 -27.47 -7.36
C THR A 11 2.56 -26.26 -6.89
N PRO A 12 2.35 -26.04 -5.58
CA PRO A 12 1.72 -24.82 -5.08
C PRO A 12 2.55 -23.61 -5.52
N LEU A 13 1.90 -22.62 -6.13
CA LEU A 13 2.55 -21.35 -6.50
C LEU A 13 3.02 -20.60 -5.24
N ALA A 14 4.14 -19.89 -5.34
CA ALA A 14 4.57 -19.01 -4.26
C ALA A 14 3.51 -17.89 -4.04
N PRO A 15 3.32 -17.36 -2.82
CA PRO A 15 2.32 -16.31 -2.56
C PRO A 15 2.42 -15.10 -3.51
N ALA A 16 3.64 -14.70 -3.87
CA ALA A 16 3.88 -13.62 -4.84
C ALA A 16 3.36 -13.97 -6.26
N GLU A 17 3.49 -15.24 -6.68
CA GLU A 17 3.00 -15.72 -7.98
C GLU A 17 1.47 -15.79 -8.05
N ILE A 18 0.80 -16.04 -6.92
CA ILE A 18 -0.66 -16.05 -6.84
C ILE A 18 -1.22 -14.62 -7.00
N ALA A 19 -0.53 -13.62 -6.47
CA ALA A 19 -0.93 -12.21 -6.54
C ALA A 19 -0.47 -11.48 -7.83
N ALA A 20 0.32 -12.13 -8.69
CA ALA A 20 1.01 -11.50 -9.83
C ALA A 20 0.09 -10.97 -10.96
N SER A 21 -1.21 -11.26 -10.92
CA SER A 21 -2.20 -10.81 -11.91
C SER A 21 -3.42 -10.12 -11.31
N VAL A 22 -3.38 -9.78 -10.02
CA VAL A 22 -4.52 -9.17 -9.32
C VAL A 22 -4.87 -7.81 -9.93
N GLU A 23 -3.86 -7.03 -10.34
CA GLU A 23 -3.99 -5.70 -10.93
C GLU A 23 -4.78 -5.65 -12.25
N VAL A 24 -4.93 -6.79 -12.93
CA VAL A 24 -5.75 -6.91 -14.16
C VAL A 24 -7.03 -7.73 -13.94
N SER A 25 -7.27 -8.18 -12.70
CA SER A 25 -8.45 -8.98 -12.37
C SER A 25 -9.73 -8.15 -12.39
N ALA A 26 -10.86 -8.79 -12.71
CA ALA A 26 -12.17 -8.13 -12.68
C ALA A 26 -12.52 -7.63 -11.27
N ALA A 27 -12.17 -8.39 -10.23
CA ALA A 27 -12.39 -8.03 -8.84
C ALA A 27 -11.66 -6.73 -8.45
N TRP A 28 -10.38 -6.60 -8.81
CA TRP A 28 -9.62 -5.38 -8.54
C TRP A 28 -10.19 -4.16 -9.29
N LEU A 29 -10.53 -4.32 -10.57
CA LEU A 29 -11.14 -3.23 -11.34
C LEU A 29 -12.49 -2.81 -10.75
N ALA A 30 -13.30 -3.77 -10.28
CA ALA A 30 -14.56 -3.49 -9.59
C ALA A 30 -14.34 -2.78 -8.24
N LEU A 31 -13.31 -3.19 -7.48
CA LEU A 31 -12.92 -2.56 -6.22
C LEU A 31 -12.56 -1.08 -6.43
N LYS A 32 -11.66 -0.79 -7.38
CA LYS A 32 -11.26 0.58 -7.70
C LYS A 32 -12.46 1.42 -8.13
N SER A 33 -13.26 0.90 -9.06
CA SER A 33 -14.44 1.62 -9.55
C SER A 33 -15.45 1.93 -8.44
N ALA A 34 -15.65 1.00 -7.49
CA ALA A 34 -16.56 1.19 -6.38
C ALA A 34 -16.02 2.19 -5.33
N ALA A 35 -14.70 2.15 -5.05
CA ALA A 35 -14.04 3.11 -4.19
C ALA A 35 -14.14 4.54 -4.77
N GLU A 36 -13.80 4.72 -6.04
CA GLU A 36 -13.87 6.03 -6.71
C GLU A 36 -15.30 6.55 -6.85
N ALA A 37 -16.28 5.67 -7.06
CA ALA A 37 -17.69 6.06 -7.08
C ALA A 37 -18.21 6.50 -5.71
N LEU A 38 -17.57 6.06 -4.62
CA LEU A 38 -17.91 6.46 -3.26
C LEU A 38 -17.39 7.86 -2.89
N HIS A 39 -16.24 8.27 -3.45
CA HIS A 39 -15.59 9.57 -3.18
C HIS A 39 -16.53 10.78 -3.23
N PRO A 40 -17.37 11.01 -4.27
CA PRO A 40 -18.25 12.18 -4.32
C PRO A 40 -19.35 12.17 -3.25
N LEU A 41 -19.59 11.03 -2.59
CA LEU A 41 -20.56 10.91 -1.51
C LEU A 41 -19.93 11.23 -0.14
N GLN A 42 -18.60 11.14 -0.03
CA GLN A 42 -17.87 11.33 1.22
C GLN A 42 -17.59 12.81 1.51
N ALA A 43 -17.76 13.19 2.78
CA ALA A 43 -17.28 14.44 3.35
C ALA A 43 -15.76 14.36 3.64
N ALA A 44 -15.17 15.47 4.06
CA ALA A 44 -13.72 15.55 4.28
C ALA A 44 -13.18 14.59 5.37
N ASP A 45 -14.00 14.23 6.35
CA ASP A 45 -13.67 13.27 7.40
C ASP A 45 -13.98 11.80 7.02
N GLY A 46 -14.47 11.58 5.80
CA GLY A 46 -14.83 10.28 5.24
C GLY A 46 -16.27 9.84 5.53
N SER A 47 -17.04 10.60 6.32
CA SER A 47 -18.46 10.32 6.58
C SER A 47 -19.34 10.59 5.36
N ILE A 48 -20.57 10.07 5.35
CA ILE A 48 -21.60 10.38 4.35
C ILE A 48 -22.82 10.95 5.08
N PRO A 49 -22.86 12.27 5.32
CA PRO A 49 -23.88 12.88 6.18
C PRO A 49 -25.27 12.95 5.54
N ASP A 50 -25.34 13.00 4.20
CA ASP A 50 -26.61 13.06 3.49
C ASP A 50 -27.22 11.66 3.34
N ALA A 51 -28.30 11.40 4.08
CA ALA A 51 -29.03 10.15 4.05
C ALA A 51 -29.58 9.78 2.66
N ALA A 52 -29.78 10.76 1.77
CA ALA A 52 -30.17 10.49 0.38
C ALA A 52 -29.12 9.66 -0.38
N HIS A 53 -27.84 9.76 0.02
CA HIS A 53 -26.74 9.01 -0.60
C HIS A 53 -26.52 7.62 0.01
N HIS A 54 -27.14 7.29 1.16
CA HIS A 54 -26.86 6.05 1.89
C HIS A 54 -27.22 4.78 1.11
N ALA A 55 -28.23 4.83 0.24
CA ALA A 55 -28.58 3.70 -0.62
C ALA A 55 -27.45 3.38 -1.60
N ALA A 56 -26.99 4.38 -2.36
CA ALA A 56 -25.88 4.23 -3.31
C ALA A 56 -24.56 3.89 -2.61
N ALA A 57 -24.26 4.54 -1.48
CA ALA A 57 -23.08 4.24 -0.68
C ALA A 57 -23.03 2.78 -0.21
N ARG A 58 -24.19 2.20 0.17
CA ARG A 58 -24.27 0.78 0.56
C ARG A 58 -24.01 -0.16 -0.61
N GLU A 59 -24.42 0.21 -1.82
CA GLU A 59 -24.13 -0.57 -3.03
C GLU A 59 -22.62 -0.56 -3.34
N HIS A 60 -21.97 0.61 -3.26
CA HIS A 60 -20.54 0.76 -3.46
C HIS A 60 -19.72 0.02 -2.40
N VAL A 61 -20.03 0.19 -1.11
CA VAL A 61 -19.36 -0.55 -0.03
C VAL A 61 -19.58 -2.07 -0.16
N GLY A 62 -20.79 -2.50 -0.52
CA GLY A 62 -21.05 -3.91 -0.81
C GLY A 62 -20.22 -4.46 -1.98
N ALA A 63 -19.96 -3.64 -3.01
CA ALA A 63 -19.08 -4.02 -4.12
C ALA A 63 -17.61 -4.10 -3.69
N ILE A 64 -17.14 -3.16 -2.87
CA ILE A 64 -15.79 -3.18 -2.28
C ILE A 64 -15.60 -4.47 -1.48
N MET A 65 -16.52 -4.79 -0.56
CA MET A 65 -16.42 -5.97 0.29
C MET A 65 -16.39 -7.28 -0.52
N ARG A 66 -17.27 -7.43 -1.53
CA ARG A 66 -17.25 -8.61 -2.40
C ARG A 66 -15.93 -8.76 -3.16
N ALA A 67 -15.39 -7.66 -3.66
CA ALA A 67 -14.11 -7.68 -4.35
C ALA A 67 -12.95 -8.02 -3.39
N VAL A 68 -12.95 -7.49 -2.16
CA VAL A 68 -11.99 -7.86 -1.11
C VAL A 68 -12.08 -9.36 -0.81
N GLU A 69 -13.27 -9.90 -0.62
CA GLU A 69 -13.49 -11.33 -0.38
C GLU A 69 -13.02 -12.21 -1.55
N GLU A 70 -13.24 -11.78 -2.80
CA GLU A 70 -12.78 -12.49 -4.00
C GLU A 70 -11.25 -12.45 -4.16
N LEU A 71 -10.61 -11.35 -3.76
CA LEU A 71 -9.16 -11.15 -3.85
C LEU A 71 -8.40 -11.78 -2.68
N ALA A 72 -9.02 -11.90 -1.50
CA ALA A 72 -8.38 -12.38 -0.27
C ALA A 72 -7.60 -13.70 -0.39
N PRO A 73 -8.05 -14.72 -1.17
CA PRO A 73 -7.28 -15.95 -1.38
C PRO A 73 -5.90 -15.74 -2.00
N ALA A 74 -5.67 -14.61 -2.70
CA ALA A 74 -4.36 -14.26 -3.25
C ALA A 74 -3.40 -13.65 -2.21
N PHE A 75 -3.91 -13.28 -1.02
CA PHE A 75 -3.16 -12.63 0.06
C PHE A 75 -3.31 -13.41 1.37
N PRO A 76 -2.92 -14.70 1.43
CA PRO A 76 -3.14 -15.54 2.62
C PRO A 76 -2.40 -15.04 3.86
N HIS A 77 -1.30 -14.29 3.69
CA HIS A 77 -0.55 -13.67 4.79
C HIS A 77 -1.28 -12.47 5.43
N ASP A 78 -2.27 -11.90 4.75
CA ASP A 78 -3.07 -10.77 5.21
C ASP A 78 -4.51 -11.18 5.57
N SER A 79 -4.80 -12.47 5.74
CA SER A 79 -6.18 -12.96 5.91
C SER A 79 -6.91 -12.33 7.10
N ASP A 80 -6.22 -12.15 8.22
CA ASP A 80 -6.82 -11.59 9.44
C ASP A 80 -7.18 -10.11 9.24
N TYR A 81 -6.31 -9.36 8.54
CA TYR A 81 -6.56 -8.00 8.10
C TYR A 81 -7.76 -7.92 7.17
N LEU A 82 -7.79 -8.69 6.08
CA LEU A 82 -8.87 -8.61 5.08
C LEU A 82 -10.22 -9.03 5.69
N ASN A 83 -10.23 -9.97 6.62
CA ASN A 83 -11.42 -10.33 7.38
C ASN A 83 -11.88 -9.21 8.32
N ALA A 84 -10.94 -8.54 9.01
CA ALA A 84 -11.25 -7.39 9.86
C ALA A 84 -11.78 -6.20 9.04
N LEU A 85 -11.19 -5.96 7.86
CA LEU A 85 -11.56 -4.90 6.94
C LEU A 85 -13.04 -5.00 6.53
N THR A 86 -13.50 -6.20 6.14
CA THR A 86 -14.89 -6.46 5.81
C THR A 86 -15.84 -6.23 7.01
N ARG A 87 -15.40 -6.53 8.24
CA ARG A 87 -16.17 -6.22 9.46
C ARG A 87 -16.26 -4.72 9.71
N ASP A 88 -15.19 -3.97 9.49
CA ASP A 88 -15.15 -2.53 9.71
C ASP A 88 -16.07 -1.80 8.71
N PHE A 89 -16.06 -2.21 7.43
CA PHE A 89 -17.01 -1.73 6.43
C PHE A 89 -18.46 -2.00 6.82
N ASN A 90 -18.77 -3.23 7.26
CA ASN A 90 -20.12 -3.58 7.73
C ASN A 90 -20.57 -2.67 8.87
N ARG A 91 -19.73 -2.48 9.90
CA ARG A 91 -20.07 -1.58 11.02
C ARG A 91 -20.28 -0.14 10.56
N TRP A 92 -19.46 0.35 9.63
CA TRP A 92 -19.61 1.70 9.08
C TRP A 92 -20.95 1.86 8.35
N VAL A 93 -21.36 0.88 7.55
CA VAL A 93 -22.68 0.83 6.90
C VAL A 93 -23.82 0.77 7.93
N GLU A 94 -23.72 -0.10 8.93
CA GLU A 94 -24.75 -0.30 9.98
C GLU A 94 -24.91 0.94 10.87
N SER A 95 -23.82 1.69 11.09
CA SER A 95 -23.83 2.94 11.83
C SER A 95 -24.42 4.13 11.05
N GLY A 96 -24.81 3.93 9.79
CA GLY A 96 -25.37 4.98 8.93
C GLY A 96 -24.32 5.92 8.35
N PHE A 97 -23.13 5.40 8.03
CA PHE A 97 -22.04 6.15 7.41
C PHE A 97 -21.57 7.38 8.19
N GLY A 98 -21.42 7.24 9.52
CA GLY A 98 -20.76 8.25 10.35
C GLY A 98 -19.28 8.43 10.00
N ILE A 99 -18.49 9.07 10.87
CA ILE A 99 -17.02 9.11 10.67
C ILE A 99 -16.51 7.66 10.69
N PRO A 100 -15.75 7.21 9.67
CA PRO A 100 -15.30 5.82 9.61
C PRO A 100 -14.37 5.46 10.77
N ASP A 101 -14.50 4.24 11.28
CA ASP A 101 -13.60 3.66 12.27
C ASP A 101 -13.07 2.31 11.77
N PHE A 102 -11.82 2.32 11.29
CA PHE A 102 -11.13 1.16 10.74
C PHE A 102 -9.98 0.71 11.64
N LEU A 103 -10.05 1.01 12.94
CA LEU A 103 -8.96 0.68 13.87
C LEU A 103 -8.71 -0.84 13.94
N ASP A 104 -9.75 -1.67 13.90
CA ASP A 104 -9.58 -3.12 14.08
C ASP A 104 -8.81 -3.71 12.89
N SER A 105 -9.17 -3.34 11.66
CA SER A 105 -8.42 -3.73 10.47
C SER A 105 -7.03 -3.09 10.40
N LEU A 106 -6.87 -1.84 10.85
CA LEU A 106 -5.56 -1.20 10.91
C LEU A 106 -4.58 -1.93 11.83
N VAL A 107 -5.06 -2.44 12.98
CA VAL A 107 -4.24 -3.22 13.92
C VAL A 107 -3.86 -4.58 13.33
N GLU A 108 -4.75 -5.23 12.59
CA GLU A 108 -4.46 -6.53 11.97
C GLU A 108 -3.53 -6.43 10.75
N PHE A 109 -3.46 -5.27 10.09
CA PHE A 109 -2.53 -5.05 8.99
C PHE A 109 -1.09 -4.89 9.51
N GLN A 110 -0.27 -5.92 9.31
CA GLN A 110 1.07 -6.05 9.90
C GLN A 110 2.16 -6.32 8.83
N PRO A 111 2.33 -5.44 7.83
CA PRO A 111 3.24 -5.66 6.71
C PRO A 111 4.72 -5.76 7.13
N GLN A 112 5.12 -5.10 8.23
CA GLN A 112 6.47 -5.17 8.77
C GLN A 112 6.87 -6.57 9.26
N ARG A 113 5.88 -7.44 9.54
CA ARG A 113 6.10 -8.86 9.88
C ARG A 113 6.30 -9.74 8.64
N GLN A 114 6.02 -9.21 7.45
CA GLN A 114 6.02 -9.91 6.16
C GLN A 114 6.99 -9.26 5.17
N ARG A 115 8.19 -8.85 5.62
CA ARG A 115 9.21 -8.21 4.79
C ARG A 115 9.93 -9.22 3.89
N VAL A 116 9.19 -9.75 2.92
CA VAL A 116 9.66 -10.72 1.92
C VAL A 116 9.70 -10.02 0.56
N ASP A 117 10.83 -10.04 -0.13
CA ASP A 117 10.96 -9.39 -1.44
C ASP A 117 9.89 -9.89 -2.42
N GLY A 118 9.19 -8.96 -3.07
CA GLY A 118 8.15 -9.27 -4.04
C GLY A 118 6.80 -9.74 -3.46
N ILE A 119 6.64 -9.82 -2.13
CA ILE A 119 5.32 -10.12 -1.56
C ILE A 119 4.37 -8.94 -1.81
N ARG A 120 3.15 -9.25 -2.25
CA ARG A 120 2.14 -8.24 -2.54
C ARG A 120 1.12 -8.13 -1.42
N HIS A 121 0.54 -6.94 -1.25
CA HIS A 121 -0.55 -6.66 -0.33
C HIS A 121 -1.67 -5.90 -1.06
N LEU A 122 -2.91 -6.23 -0.73
CA LEU A 122 -4.08 -5.42 -1.04
C LEU A 122 -4.36 -4.53 0.17
N VAL A 123 -4.28 -3.21 0.03
CA VAL A 123 -4.56 -2.28 1.13
C VAL A 123 -5.75 -1.40 0.77
N VAL A 124 -6.77 -1.39 1.62
CA VAL A 124 -7.97 -0.57 1.44
C VAL A 124 -8.31 0.08 2.77
N PHE A 125 -8.44 1.41 2.79
CA PHE A 125 -8.82 2.17 3.98
C PHE A 125 -9.50 3.50 3.60
N PRO A 126 -10.39 4.03 4.47
CA PRO A 126 -10.70 5.46 4.47
C PRO A 126 -9.48 6.24 4.98
N MET A 127 -8.74 6.87 4.09
CA MET A 127 -7.48 7.56 4.42
C MET A 127 -7.30 8.83 3.61
N TYR A 128 -6.48 9.74 4.12
CA TYR A 128 -5.95 10.84 3.31
C TYR A 128 -4.56 10.48 2.76
N THR A 129 -4.11 11.21 1.74
CA THR A 129 -2.80 10.98 1.12
C THR A 129 -1.85 12.14 1.43
N GLN A 130 -0.71 11.86 2.07
CA GLN A 130 0.30 12.91 2.30
C GLN A 130 0.81 13.45 0.96
N ASN A 131 0.96 14.78 0.85
CA ASN A 131 1.28 15.47 -0.42
C ASN A 131 0.27 15.24 -1.57
N GLY A 132 -0.96 14.80 -1.24
CA GLY A 132 -2.09 14.66 -2.15
C GLY A 132 -3.35 15.31 -1.56
N SER A 133 -4.46 14.57 -1.51
CA SER A 133 -5.71 15.02 -0.87
C SER A 133 -5.63 14.94 0.65
N ARG A 134 -6.20 15.95 1.33
CA ARG A 134 -6.44 15.95 2.79
C ARG A 134 -7.80 15.39 3.19
N GLN A 135 -8.64 15.07 2.21
CA GLN A 135 -9.94 14.45 2.46
C GLN A 135 -9.73 12.95 2.68
N ARG A 136 -10.39 12.39 3.69
CA ARG A 136 -10.37 10.95 3.92
C ARG A 136 -11.36 10.28 2.99
N HIS A 137 -10.86 9.68 1.92
CA HIS A 137 -11.66 8.89 0.99
C HIS A 137 -11.32 7.43 1.16
N VAL A 138 -12.25 6.53 0.80
CA VAL A 138 -11.91 5.11 0.68
C VAL A 138 -10.96 4.97 -0.51
N GLU A 139 -9.70 4.69 -0.22
CA GLU A 139 -8.65 4.49 -1.20
C GLU A 139 -8.20 3.03 -1.16
N ALA A 140 -7.79 2.51 -2.32
CA ALA A 140 -7.28 1.17 -2.47
C ALA A 140 -5.97 1.18 -3.25
N VAL A 141 -4.98 0.46 -2.73
CA VAL A 141 -3.67 0.31 -3.36
C VAL A 141 -3.25 -1.16 -3.38
N LEU A 142 -2.67 -1.58 -4.49
CA LEU A 142 -1.87 -2.80 -4.58
C LEU A 142 -0.41 -2.40 -4.42
N VAL A 143 0.24 -3.00 -3.45
CA VAL A 143 1.65 -2.72 -3.15
C VAL A 143 2.46 -4.01 -3.15
N GLU A 144 3.74 -3.88 -3.41
CA GLU A 144 4.70 -5.00 -3.42
C GLU A 144 5.90 -4.62 -2.56
N ALA A 145 6.31 -5.48 -1.62
CA ALA A 145 7.48 -5.17 -0.79
C ALA A 145 8.77 -5.21 -1.63
N ILE A 146 9.62 -4.21 -1.45
CA ILE A 146 10.97 -4.18 -2.02
C ILE A 146 11.94 -4.46 -0.87
N TRP A 147 12.30 -5.72 -0.71
CA TRP A 147 13.07 -6.22 0.42
C TRP A 147 14.18 -7.21 0.01
N PRO A 148 15.10 -6.82 -0.89
CA PRO A 148 16.15 -7.70 -1.37
C PRO A 148 17.06 -8.16 -0.23
N GLU A 149 17.76 -9.28 -0.42
CA GLU A 149 18.58 -9.96 0.60
C GLU A 149 19.51 -9.00 1.36
N PHE A 150 20.23 -8.12 0.66
CA PHE A 150 21.14 -7.16 1.32
C PHE A 150 20.43 -6.18 2.27
N VAL A 151 19.17 -5.81 1.99
CA VAL A 151 18.36 -4.95 2.87
C VAL A 151 17.96 -5.74 4.12
N ALA A 152 17.58 -7.01 3.96
CA ALA A 152 17.29 -7.88 5.09
C ALA A 152 18.52 -8.08 5.98
N GLU A 153 19.71 -8.25 5.39
CA GLU A 153 20.97 -8.32 6.14
C GLU A 153 21.26 -7.03 6.92
N LEU A 154 21.14 -5.87 6.26
CA LEU A 154 21.34 -4.56 6.92
C LEU A 154 20.35 -4.36 8.08
N GLU A 155 19.09 -4.71 7.89
CA GLU A 155 18.07 -4.58 8.94
C GLU A 155 18.30 -5.54 10.11
N SER A 156 18.82 -6.75 9.86
CA SER A 156 19.14 -7.70 10.91
C SER A 156 20.37 -7.34 11.76
N THR A 157 21.10 -6.29 11.38
CA THR A 157 22.37 -5.86 12.01
C THR A 157 22.24 -4.47 12.66
N ASP A 158 23.25 -3.60 12.53
CA ASP A 158 23.32 -2.32 13.23
C ASP A 158 22.25 -1.30 12.78
N TYR A 159 21.56 -1.57 11.66
CA TYR A 159 20.57 -0.69 11.05
C TYR A 159 19.11 -1.15 11.19
N GLY A 160 18.83 -2.08 12.12
CA GLY A 160 17.46 -2.51 12.45
C GLY A 160 16.45 -1.38 12.61
N ASN A 161 15.34 -1.50 11.89
CA ASN A 161 14.26 -0.53 11.86
C ASN A 161 12.94 -1.30 11.74
N ALA A 162 12.40 -1.68 12.89
CA ALA A 162 11.28 -2.62 12.97
C ALA A 162 9.98 -2.09 12.35
N LEU A 163 9.82 -0.76 12.24
CA LEU A 163 8.62 -0.12 11.70
C LEU A 163 8.71 0.12 10.19
N PHE A 164 9.91 0.17 9.62
CA PHE A 164 10.10 0.52 8.22
C PHE A 164 9.66 -0.61 7.28
N VAL A 165 8.82 -0.26 6.30
CA VAL A 165 8.41 -1.12 5.20
C VAL A 165 8.65 -0.40 3.89
N SER A 166 9.48 -1.00 3.04
CA SER A 166 9.75 -0.51 1.69
C SER A 166 8.78 -1.16 0.71
N LEU A 167 8.06 -0.33 -0.06
CA LEU A 167 6.99 -0.75 -0.94
C LEU A 167 7.19 -0.18 -2.36
N ARG A 168 6.67 -0.91 -3.34
CA ARG A 168 6.41 -0.48 -4.71
C ARG A 168 4.91 -0.31 -4.86
N LEU A 169 4.47 0.75 -5.52
CA LEU A 169 3.05 0.95 -5.83
C LEU A 169 2.71 0.33 -7.19
N ILE A 170 1.96 -0.78 -7.18
CA ILE A 170 1.64 -1.56 -8.38
C ILE A 170 0.45 -0.97 -9.14
N ASP A 171 -0.65 -0.71 -8.43
CA ASP A 171 -1.85 -0.07 -8.98
C ASP A 171 -2.66 0.55 -7.83
N PHE A 172 -3.51 1.51 -8.13
CA PHE A 172 -4.14 2.36 -7.12
C PHE A 172 -5.41 3.06 -7.60
N THR A 173 -6.23 3.52 -6.66
CA THR A 173 -7.32 4.48 -6.87
C THR A 173 -6.79 5.91 -7.00
N SER A 174 -7.60 6.79 -7.61
CA SER A 174 -7.20 8.16 -7.95
C SER A 174 -6.63 9.03 -6.81
N GLY A 175 -6.90 8.75 -5.53
CA GLY A 175 -6.28 9.51 -4.42
C GLY A 175 -4.75 9.37 -4.38
N TYR A 176 -4.21 8.26 -4.87
CA TYR A 176 -2.77 8.05 -5.02
C TYR A 176 -2.21 8.46 -6.38
N ASP A 177 -3.02 9.01 -7.30
CA ASP A 177 -2.55 9.68 -8.53
C ASP A 177 -2.00 11.09 -8.22
N THR A 178 -1.02 11.13 -7.33
CA THR A 178 -0.43 12.35 -6.75
C THR A 178 1.07 12.15 -6.53
N ASN A 179 1.74 13.15 -5.94
CA ASN A 179 3.14 13.02 -5.51
C ASN A 179 3.30 12.33 -4.14
N SER A 180 2.22 11.74 -3.59
CA SER A 180 2.29 10.93 -2.39
C SER A 180 3.22 9.74 -2.61
N ALA A 181 4.12 9.51 -1.65
CA ALA A 181 5.12 8.46 -1.70
C ALA A 181 5.15 7.65 -0.40
N VAL A 182 4.07 7.72 0.38
CA VAL A 182 3.98 7.05 1.68
C VAL A 182 2.61 6.42 1.87
N LEU A 183 2.60 5.38 2.70
CA LEU A 183 1.43 4.74 3.27
C LEU A 183 1.68 4.68 4.77
N PHE A 184 1.07 5.57 5.54
CA PHE A 184 1.25 5.63 6.98
C PHE A 184 -0.06 5.34 7.70
N PRO A 185 -0.01 4.58 8.81
CA PRO A 185 -1.21 4.19 9.54
C PRO A 185 -1.95 5.40 10.14
N GLU A 186 -1.27 6.50 10.41
CA GLU A 186 -1.86 7.76 10.90
C GLU A 186 -2.84 8.44 9.92
N THR A 187 -2.79 8.09 8.63
CA THR A 187 -3.68 8.69 7.65
C THR A 187 -5.08 8.08 7.66
N VAL A 188 -5.21 6.87 8.21
CA VAL A 188 -6.43 6.08 8.27
C VAL A 188 -7.43 6.68 9.28
N ALA A 189 -8.71 6.60 8.95
CA ALA A 189 -9.79 6.96 9.87
C ALA A 189 -9.96 5.89 10.96
N MET A 190 -9.81 6.28 12.23
CA MET A 190 -9.83 5.39 13.38
C MET A 190 -10.42 6.12 14.61
N ARG A 191 -11.09 5.37 15.49
CA ARG A 191 -11.72 5.92 16.71
C ARG A 191 -10.72 6.48 17.72
N GLU A 192 -9.50 5.94 17.76
CA GLU A 192 -8.41 6.33 18.64
C GLU A 192 -7.07 5.99 17.99
N ILE A 193 -5.98 6.61 18.46
CA ILE A 193 -4.63 6.40 17.92
C ILE A 193 -4.01 5.16 18.60
N PRO A 194 -3.72 4.07 17.86
CA PRO A 194 -3.00 2.92 18.40
C PRO A 194 -1.50 3.18 18.45
N THR A 195 -0.75 2.26 19.06
CA THR A 195 0.68 2.16 18.79
C THR A 195 0.89 1.71 17.34
N PHE A 196 1.46 2.58 16.53
CA PHE A 196 1.79 2.23 15.15
C PHE A 196 2.98 1.27 15.11
N THR A 197 2.86 0.26 14.23
CA THR A 197 3.85 -0.81 14.12
C THR A 197 4.51 -0.86 12.75
N TRP A 198 4.10 0.00 11.82
CA TRP A 198 4.64 0.05 10.47
C TRP A 198 4.52 1.46 9.88
N GLY A 199 5.42 1.78 8.96
CA GLY A 199 5.37 2.95 8.08
C GLY A 199 5.86 2.54 6.70
N GLY A 200 4.99 2.67 5.71
CA GLY A 200 5.27 2.30 4.32
C GLY A 200 5.79 3.48 3.51
N ILE A 201 6.87 3.27 2.77
CA ILE A 201 7.39 4.26 1.80
C ILE A 201 7.41 3.63 0.40
N PHE A 202 6.88 4.34 -0.58
CA PHE A 202 6.88 3.96 -1.99
C PHE A 202 8.22 4.30 -2.64
N GLN A 203 9.18 3.39 -2.51
CA GLN A 203 10.58 3.63 -2.91
C GLN A 203 10.76 3.71 -4.42
N ASP A 204 9.87 3.07 -5.18
CA ASP A 204 9.77 3.25 -6.63
C ASP A 204 9.46 4.71 -6.99
N ARG A 205 8.56 5.37 -6.24
CA ARG A 205 8.20 6.78 -6.44
C ARG A 205 9.29 7.72 -5.96
N GLU A 206 9.86 7.50 -4.76
CA GLU A 206 10.95 8.31 -4.23
C GLU A 206 12.17 8.29 -5.18
N ALA A 207 12.60 7.10 -5.59
CA ALA A 207 13.72 6.94 -6.50
C ALA A 207 13.44 7.56 -7.87
N ALA A 208 12.26 7.34 -8.46
CA ALA A 208 11.89 7.96 -9.74
C ALA A 208 11.86 9.50 -9.66
N ARG A 209 11.32 10.04 -8.56
CA ARG A 209 11.30 11.48 -8.30
C ARG A 209 12.70 12.05 -8.15
N TYR A 210 13.56 11.43 -7.34
CA TYR A 210 14.95 11.82 -7.21
C TYR A 210 15.64 11.88 -8.57
N ARG A 211 15.52 10.80 -9.36
CA ARG A 211 16.14 10.71 -10.68
C ARG A 211 15.71 11.85 -11.61
N ARG A 212 14.40 12.15 -11.64
CA ARG A 212 13.83 13.22 -12.46
C ARG A 212 14.29 14.62 -12.00
N VAL A 213 14.19 14.89 -10.71
CA VAL A 213 14.46 16.23 -10.14
C VAL A 213 15.95 16.55 -10.19
N VAL A 214 16.82 15.61 -9.82
CA VAL A 214 18.27 15.83 -9.82
C VAL A 214 18.80 16.01 -11.24
N ARG A 215 18.26 15.28 -12.23
CA ARG A 215 18.61 15.49 -13.64
C ARG A 215 18.25 16.90 -14.10
N ALA A 216 17.03 17.34 -13.84
CA ALA A 216 16.59 18.70 -14.18
C ALA A 216 17.43 19.77 -13.46
N ALA A 217 17.77 19.55 -12.18
CA ALA A 217 18.61 20.47 -11.43
C ALA A 217 20.02 20.58 -12.02
N ALA A 218 20.66 19.45 -12.39
CA ALA A 218 21.96 19.45 -13.04
C ALA A 218 21.92 20.17 -14.40
N GLU A 219 20.87 19.92 -15.21
CA GLU A 219 20.66 20.58 -16.49
C GLU A 219 20.51 22.11 -16.36
N ILE A 220 19.80 22.58 -15.33
CA ILE A 220 19.59 24.01 -15.07
C ILE A 220 20.85 24.67 -14.54
N THR A 221 21.48 24.05 -13.55
CA THR A 221 22.64 24.62 -12.83
C THR A 221 23.96 24.47 -13.59
N LYS A 222 24.00 23.60 -14.61
CA LYS A 222 25.20 23.23 -15.37
C LYS A 222 26.30 22.64 -14.48
N LEU A 223 25.92 22.05 -13.36
CA LEU A 223 26.83 21.33 -12.48
C LEU A 223 27.13 19.95 -13.09
N ASP A 224 28.40 19.60 -13.12
CA ASP A 224 28.82 18.25 -13.50
C ASP A 224 28.43 17.26 -12.42
N LEU A 225 27.71 16.21 -12.82
CA LEU A 225 27.35 15.12 -11.91
C LEU A 225 28.53 14.18 -11.72
N PRO A 226 28.90 13.84 -10.47
CA PRO A 226 29.83 12.74 -10.22
C PRO A 226 29.36 11.45 -10.89
N ALA A 227 30.30 10.60 -11.32
CA ALA A 227 29.99 9.39 -12.08
C ALA A 227 28.99 8.46 -11.35
N ASP A 228 29.13 8.31 -10.03
CA ASP A 228 28.22 7.49 -9.23
C ASP A 228 26.80 8.07 -9.18
N ALA A 229 26.68 9.40 -9.07
CA ALA A 229 25.40 10.09 -9.11
C ALA A 229 24.74 9.94 -10.48
N ALA A 230 25.49 10.13 -11.58
CA ALA A 230 24.99 9.93 -12.93
C ALA A 230 24.49 8.48 -13.13
N ARG A 231 25.23 7.48 -12.64
CA ARG A 231 24.83 6.08 -12.69
C ARG A 231 23.50 5.83 -11.96
N MET A 232 23.30 6.42 -10.78
CA MET A 232 22.01 6.36 -10.08
C MET A 232 20.88 7.02 -10.88
N LEU A 233 21.14 8.11 -11.60
CA LEU A 233 20.11 8.74 -12.43
C LEU A 233 19.71 7.88 -13.63
N ASP A 234 20.63 7.07 -14.16
CA ASP A 234 20.41 6.26 -15.36
C ASP A 234 19.89 4.84 -15.05
N ASP A 235 20.20 4.28 -13.88
CA ASP A 235 19.75 2.95 -13.45
C ASP A 235 18.63 3.04 -12.40
N ALA A 236 17.40 2.74 -12.83
CA ALA A 236 16.22 2.77 -11.98
C ALA A 236 16.29 1.77 -10.82
N ALA A 237 16.75 0.55 -11.06
CA ALA A 237 16.82 -0.51 -10.06
C ALA A 237 17.93 -0.25 -9.03
N LEU A 238 19.04 0.36 -9.46
CA LEU A 238 20.06 0.85 -8.54
C LEU A 238 19.49 1.98 -7.66
N ALA A 239 18.82 2.96 -8.25
CA ALA A 239 18.27 4.07 -7.49
C ALA A 239 17.26 3.60 -6.44
N GLU A 240 16.32 2.74 -6.83
CA GLU A 240 15.31 2.17 -5.93
C GLU A 240 15.97 1.47 -4.74
N ARG A 241 16.91 0.53 -4.98
CA ARG A 241 17.65 -0.17 -3.91
C ARG A 241 18.45 0.77 -3.01
N THR A 242 19.06 1.82 -3.57
CA THR A 242 19.77 2.83 -2.77
C THR A 242 18.80 3.59 -1.87
N PHE A 243 17.60 3.92 -2.35
CA PHE A 243 16.58 4.61 -1.56
C PHE A 243 16.00 3.72 -0.45
N VAL A 244 15.77 2.43 -0.72
CA VAL A 244 15.42 1.46 0.35
C VAL A 244 16.47 1.48 1.47
N MET A 245 17.74 1.35 1.11
CA MET A 245 18.85 1.37 2.07
C MET A 245 18.94 2.71 2.79
N TRP A 246 18.80 3.82 2.06
CA TRP A 246 18.88 5.16 2.61
C TRP A 246 17.83 5.36 3.70
N ASP A 247 16.55 5.10 3.43
CA ASP A 247 15.48 5.32 4.41
C ASP A 247 15.51 4.34 5.57
N LEU A 248 15.90 3.07 5.33
CA LEU A 248 16.14 2.10 6.41
C LEU A 248 17.08 2.69 7.48
N ILE A 249 18.17 3.31 7.03
CA ILE A 249 19.21 3.89 7.89
C ILE A 249 18.80 5.28 8.40
N HIS A 250 18.34 6.15 7.51
CA HIS A 250 18.03 7.55 7.76
C HIS A 250 16.87 7.70 8.73
N ASP A 251 15.77 6.96 8.54
CA ASP A 251 14.58 7.13 9.38
C ASP A 251 14.86 6.69 10.80
N ARG A 252 15.63 5.62 10.99
CA ARG A 252 16.10 5.21 12.32
C ARG A 252 16.83 6.36 13.03
N THR A 253 17.62 7.14 12.31
CA THR A 253 18.39 8.25 12.91
C THR A 253 17.52 9.46 13.28
N HIS A 254 16.32 9.58 12.68
CA HIS A 254 15.34 10.64 12.95
C HIS A 254 14.23 10.20 13.92
N MET A 255 13.98 8.90 14.05
CA MET A 255 13.03 8.34 15.01
C MET A 255 13.59 8.40 16.45
N ARG A 256 13.43 9.55 17.11
CA ARG A 256 13.52 9.69 18.57
C ARG A 256 12.11 9.84 19.17
N GLY A 257 11.31 8.78 19.13
CA GLY A 257 9.93 8.77 19.63
C GLY A 257 9.02 7.83 18.83
N ASP A 258 7.70 7.93 19.06
CA ASP A 258 6.70 7.34 18.16
C ASP A 258 6.84 7.90 16.74
N LEU A 259 6.30 7.20 15.73
CA LEU A 259 6.29 7.68 14.34
C LEU A 259 5.72 9.12 14.30
N PRO A 260 6.38 10.04 13.56
CA PRO A 260 6.02 11.46 13.54
C PRO A 260 4.61 11.72 13.02
#